data_AF-A0A2M7KSK1-F1
#
_entry.id   AF-A0A2M7KSK1-F1
#
_cell.length_a   1.000
_cell.length_b   1.000
_cell.length_c   1.000
_cell.angle_alpha   90.00
_cell.angle_beta   90.00
_cell.angle_gamma   90.00
#
_symmetry.space_group_name_H-M   'P 1'
#
loop_
_entity.id
_entity.type
_entity.pdbx_description
1 polymer ?
#
loop_
_entity_poly.entity_id
_entity_poly.type
_entity_poly.pdbx_seq_one_letter_code
_entity_poly.pdbx_strand_id
1 'polypeptide(L)'
;MNPDFTFPAREADSLTLEPLNEVTRELVRRANTHVAALTDQAEKLQAELSRLHKSKFNPHNLFTGFTYSQRCDAGGSPDPEGGCYRGIELQLTSSVEALSDCVTVDYVANDGELHVCFGRLTEDGPAGLAVNTQTEFNRNRLEKPLQGELKMKGFEVRTAPQDDRDTILYASKRAGNVLDALKTANALATPFLSQCGLESRLHNLLRQRDNVAEVSDDNLREFVRLDDAPRDAYPDTVVVAATRVCRRCAAEFSWLSVGLSKERPDLKFGTAFMDKPSQQFKRKVLGADCGDVSVSGFVAPFVILYKNGVFQEYLATKRDEDPPHEAAVRALIGKYFGCG
;
A
#
# COMPACT_ATOMS: atom_id res chain seq x y z
N MET A 1 -9.88 -16.18 18.14
CA MET A 1 -9.90 -17.09 16.99
C MET A 1 -11.16 -16.77 16.20
N ASN A 2 -11.02 -16.17 15.03
CA ASN A 2 -12.15 -15.92 14.14
C ASN A 2 -12.16 -17.04 13.08
N PRO A 3 -13.10 -17.99 13.13
CA PRO A 3 -13.11 -19.16 12.23
C PRO A 3 -13.58 -18.84 10.80
N ASP A 4 -14.05 -17.62 10.53
CA ASP A 4 -14.68 -17.26 9.26
C ASP A 4 -13.85 -16.25 8.43
N PHE A 5 -12.60 -16.60 8.12
CA PHE A 5 -11.93 -15.99 6.97
C PHE A 5 -12.52 -16.62 5.70
N THR A 6 -13.69 -16.13 5.31
CA THR A 6 -14.29 -16.46 4.02
C THR A 6 -13.51 -15.71 2.94
N PHE A 7 -12.96 -16.47 1.98
CA PHE A 7 -12.24 -15.92 0.85
C PHE A 7 -13.19 -15.00 0.07
N PRO A 8 -12.80 -13.74 -0.23
CA PRO A 8 -13.40 -13.07 -1.36
C PRO A 8 -12.93 -13.86 -2.59
N ALA A 9 -13.76 -14.80 -3.04
CA ALA A 9 -13.66 -15.29 -4.40
C ALA A 9 -13.58 -14.06 -5.32
N ARG A 10 -12.82 -14.13 -6.43
CA ARG A 10 -13.06 -13.14 -7.49
C ARG A 10 -14.56 -13.17 -7.76
N GLU A 11 -15.23 -12.02 -7.90
CA GLU A 11 -16.69 -11.97 -8.07
C GLU A 11 -17.22 -12.84 -9.24
N ALA A 12 -16.33 -13.31 -10.12
CA ALA A 12 -16.61 -14.27 -11.19
C ALA A 12 -16.55 -15.77 -10.79
N ASP A 13 -15.91 -16.14 -9.68
CA ASP A 13 -15.65 -17.53 -9.27
C ASP A 13 -16.77 -18.09 -8.37
N SER A 14 -18.03 -17.94 -8.81
CA SER A 14 -19.22 -18.54 -8.17
C SER A 14 -19.21 -20.09 -8.10
N LEU A 15 -18.14 -20.71 -8.62
CA LEU A 15 -17.86 -22.15 -8.57
C LEU A 15 -16.64 -22.41 -7.68
N THR A 16 -16.77 -23.34 -6.74
CA THR A 16 -15.69 -23.82 -5.87
C THR A 16 -14.59 -24.46 -6.73
N LEU A 17 -13.51 -23.74 -7.02
CA LEU A 17 -12.38 -24.27 -7.78
C LEU A 17 -11.65 -25.34 -6.96
N GLU A 18 -11.15 -26.39 -7.64
CA GLU A 18 -10.33 -27.43 -7.02
C GLU A 18 -8.83 -27.12 -7.13
N PRO A 19 -8.00 -27.52 -6.16
CA PRO A 19 -6.54 -27.40 -6.31
C PRO A 19 -6.06 -28.31 -7.45
N LEU A 20 -5.18 -27.78 -8.32
CA LEU A 20 -4.60 -28.55 -9.43
C LEU A 20 -3.96 -29.87 -8.98
N ASN A 21 -3.31 -29.88 -7.80
CA ASN A 21 -2.65 -31.06 -7.25
C ASN A 21 -2.46 -30.94 -5.72
N GLU A 22 -1.86 -31.97 -5.11
CA GLU A 22 -1.62 -32.01 -3.66
C GLU A 22 -0.67 -30.91 -3.18
N VAL A 23 0.31 -30.49 -4.00
CA VAL A 23 1.20 -29.37 -3.66
C VAL A 23 0.40 -28.07 -3.55
N THR A 24 -0.53 -27.85 -4.48
CA THR A 24 -1.40 -26.66 -4.50
C THR A 24 -2.42 -26.68 -3.36
N ARG A 25 -2.96 -27.86 -3.02
CA ARG A 25 -3.81 -28.05 -1.83
C ARG A 25 -3.06 -27.71 -0.55
N GLU A 26 -1.84 -28.22 -0.40
CA GLU A 26 -0.98 -27.95 0.76
C GLU A 26 -0.59 -26.47 0.83
N LEU A 27 -0.33 -25.83 -0.32
CA LEU A 27 -0.03 -24.40 -0.40
C LEU A 27 -1.14 -23.55 0.21
N VAL A 28 -2.40 -23.75 -0.20
CA VAL A 28 -3.55 -23.01 0.35
C VAL A 28 -3.68 -23.25 1.85
N ARG A 29 -3.59 -24.51 2.29
CA ARG A 29 -3.69 -24.86 3.70
C ARG A 29 -2.62 -24.17 4.54
N ARG A 30 -1.37 -24.15 4.07
CA ARG A 30 -0.24 -23.49 4.76
C ARG A 30 -0.33 -21.98 4.69
N ALA A 31 -0.78 -21.41 3.57
CA ALA A 31 -0.96 -19.98 3.41
C ALA A 31 -1.96 -19.41 4.41
N ASN A 32 -3.08 -20.10 4.66
CA ASN A 32 -4.03 -19.73 5.71
C ASN A 32 -3.37 -19.62 7.08
N THR A 33 -2.66 -20.66 7.52
CA THR A 33 -1.95 -20.63 8.80
C THR A 33 -0.86 -19.55 8.83
N HIS A 34 -0.14 -19.39 7.73
CA HIS A 34 0.97 -18.44 7.61
C HIS A 34 0.50 -16.98 7.69
N VAL A 35 -0.52 -16.60 6.93
CA VAL A 35 -1.09 -15.24 6.96
C VAL A 35 -1.69 -14.95 8.33
N ALA A 36 -2.45 -15.87 8.91
CA ALA A 36 -3.00 -15.68 10.26
C ALA A 36 -1.90 -15.49 11.33
N ALA A 37 -0.81 -16.25 11.24
CA ALA A 37 0.34 -16.10 12.13
C ALA A 37 1.05 -14.76 11.94
N LEU A 38 1.21 -14.29 10.70
CA LEU A 38 1.76 -12.97 10.41
C LEU A 38 0.86 -11.85 10.96
N THR A 39 -0.46 -11.97 10.83
CA THR A 39 -1.42 -10.99 11.40
C THR A 39 -1.29 -10.91 12.92
N ASP A 40 -1.30 -12.05 13.63
CA ASP A 40 -1.13 -12.09 15.10
C ASP A 40 0.21 -11.48 15.54
N GLN A 41 1.30 -11.79 14.84
CA GLN A 41 2.61 -11.18 15.10
C GLN A 41 2.61 -9.68 14.81
N ALA A 42 1.93 -9.24 13.74
CA ALA A 42 1.82 -7.84 13.37
C ALA A 42 1.04 -7.03 14.41
N GLU A 43 0.00 -7.59 15.01
CA GLU A 43 -0.78 -7.01 16.10
C GLU A 43 0.03 -6.90 17.39
N LYS A 44 0.72 -7.97 17.78
CA LYS A 44 1.57 -7.98 18.99
C LYS A 44 2.70 -6.95 18.90
N LEU A 45 3.45 -6.98 17.79
CA LEU A 45 4.50 -6.00 17.55
C LEU A 45 3.91 -4.59 17.47
N GLN A 46 2.66 -4.43 17.00
CA GLN A 46 2.03 -3.12 17.03
C GLN A 46 1.80 -2.58 18.43
N ALA A 47 1.18 -3.40 19.27
CA ALA A 47 0.81 -2.99 20.60
C ALA A 47 2.07 -2.53 21.35
N GLU A 48 3.18 -3.24 21.16
CA GLU A 48 4.48 -2.85 21.69
C GLU A 48 4.99 -1.52 21.11
N LEU A 49 5.05 -1.37 19.79
CA LEU A 49 5.55 -0.15 19.14
C LEU A 49 4.70 1.08 19.50
N SER A 50 3.39 0.90 19.62
CA SER A 50 2.45 1.95 20.02
C SER A 50 2.72 2.42 21.44
N ARG A 51 2.85 1.47 22.38
CA ARG A 51 3.21 1.74 23.78
C ARG A 51 4.55 2.48 23.91
N LEU A 52 5.50 2.21 23.01
CA LEU A 52 6.83 2.83 23.02
C LEU A 52 6.90 4.13 22.20
N HIS A 53 5.80 4.56 21.57
CA HIS A 53 5.77 5.67 20.61
C HIS A 53 6.87 5.58 19.54
N LYS A 54 7.15 4.36 19.05
CA LYS A 54 8.17 4.11 18.01
C LYS A 54 7.52 3.99 16.64
N SER A 55 8.00 4.79 15.68
CA SER A 55 7.65 4.66 14.27
C SER A 55 8.68 3.77 13.56
N LYS A 56 8.28 2.53 13.24
CA LYS A 56 9.13 1.56 12.52
C LYS A 56 8.28 0.72 11.57
N PHE A 57 8.91 0.21 10.52
CA PHE A 57 8.33 -0.81 9.65
C PHE A 57 8.01 -2.07 10.46
N ASN A 58 6.85 -2.68 10.20
CA ASN A 58 6.42 -3.93 10.82
C ASN A 58 6.60 -5.07 9.80
N PRO A 59 7.59 -5.95 9.97
CA PRO A 59 7.91 -7.00 8.99
C PRO A 59 6.88 -8.14 8.95
N HIS A 60 5.88 -8.12 9.83
CA HIS A 60 4.79 -9.09 9.84
C HIS A 60 3.54 -8.56 9.14
N ASN A 61 3.43 -7.25 8.93
CA ASN A 61 2.28 -6.62 8.25
C ASN A 61 2.50 -6.54 6.73
N LEU A 62 2.65 -7.69 6.09
CA LEU A 62 3.00 -7.78 4.66
C LEU A 62 1.77 -7.95 3.77
N PHE A 63 0.79 -8.74 4.23
CA PHE A 63 -0.35 -9.14 3.41
C PHE A 63 -1.68 -8.82 4.10
N THR A 64 -2.69 -8.45 3.32
CA THR A 64 -4.08 -8.27 3.78
C THR A 64 -4.88 -9.56 3.71
N GLY A 65 -4.40 -10.54 2.94
CA GLY A 65 -5.06 -11.81 2.69
C GLY A 65 -4.47 -12.49 1.46
N PHE A 66 -5.15 -13.51 0.96
CA PHE A 66 -4.82 -14.11 -0.33
C PHE A 66 -6.07 -14.63 -1.05
N THR A 67 -5.94 -14.79 -2.36
CA THR A 67 -6.94 -15.41 -3.24
C THR A 67 -6.27 -16.51 -4.08
N TYR A 68 -7.04 -17.28 -4.83
CA TYR A 68 -6.51 -18.16 -5.87
C TYR A 68 -5.90 -17.33 -7.01
N SER A 69 -4.80 -17.81 -7.59
CA SER A 69 -4.05 -17.08 -8.61
C SER A 69 -4.69 -17.14 -10.01
N GLN A 70 -4.40 -18.20 -10.75
CA GLN A 70 -4.86 -18.41 -12.12
C GLN A 70 -5.69 -19.69 -12.21
N ARG A 71 -6.86 -19.55 -12.83
CA ARG A 71 -7.74 -20.66 -13.19
C ARG A 71 -7.09 -21.48 -14.31
N CYS A 72 -7.16 -22.80 -14.20
CA CYS A 72 -6.52 -23.69 -15.14
C CYS A 72 -7.34 -24.94 -15.42
N ASP A 73 -7.00 -25.61 -16.52
CA ASP A 73 -7.45 -26.96 -16.80
C ASP A 73 -6.80 -27.99 -15.85
N ALA A 74 -7.17 -29.27 -15.99
CA ALA A 74 -6.59 -30.35 -15.20
C ALA A 74 -5.10 -30.63 -15.51
N GLY A 75 -4.58 -30.11 -16.64
CA GLY A 75 -3.17 -30.16 -17.01
C GLY A 75 -2.34 -29.02 -16.43
N GLY A 76 -3.00 -28.01 -15.82
CA GLY A 76 -2.34 -26.82 -15.28
C GLY A 76 -2.11 -25.71 -16.29
N SER A 77 -2.72 -25.79 -17.48
CA SER A 77 -2.67 -24.73 -18.49
C SER A 77 -3.71 -23.65 -18.15
N PRO A 78 -3.42 -22.35 -18.37
CA PRO A 78 -4.39 -21.27 -18.17
C PRO A 78 -5.71 -21.54 -18.91
N ASP A 79 -6.83 -21.48 -18.19
CA ASP A 79 -8.16 -21.70 -18.77
C ASP A 79 -9.22 -20.92 -17.97
N PRO A 80 -9.88 -19.89 -18.56
CA PRO A 80 -10.97 -19.16 -17.92
C PRO A 80 -12.18 -20.03 -17.55
N GLU A 81 -12.41 -21.15 -18.25
CA GLU A 81 -13.48 -22.10 -17.97
C GLU A 81 -13.02 -23.30 -17.11
N GLY A 82 -11.71 -23.39 -16.84
CA GLY A 82 -11.08 -24.51 -16.15
C GLY A 82 -11.54 -24.73 -14.71
N GLY A 83 -11.67 -25.99 -14.28
CA GLY A 83 -12.16 -26.33 -12.93
C GLY A 83 -11.16 -26.13 -11.79
N CYS A 84 -9.88 -25.85 -12.11
CA CYS A 84 -8.78 -25.87 -11.15
C CYS A 84 -8.14 -24.49 -10.92
N TYR A 85 -7.35 -24.37 -9.86
CA TYR A 85 -6.42 -23.26 -9.65
C TYR A 85 -4.97 -23.75 -9.44
N ARG A 86 -4.00 -22.94 -9.89
CA ARG A 86 -2.56 -23.30 -9.88
C ARG A 86 -1.82 -22.91 -8.61
N GLY A 87 -2.38 -22.01 -7.81
CA GLY A 87 -1.66 -21.39 -6.71
C GLY A 87 -2.45 -20.30 -5.99
N ILE A 88 -1.71 -19.36 -5.42
CA ILE A 88 -2.28 -18.26 -4.63
C ILE A 88 -1.68 -16.90 -5.02
N GLU A 89 -2.47 -15.85 -4.88
CA GLU A 89 -2.06 -14.45 -4.92
C GLU A 89 -2.12 -13.88 -3.49
N LEU A 90 -0.96 -13.69 -2.86
CA LEU A 90 -0.84 -13.02 -1.56
C LEU A 90 -0.98 -11.50 -1.78
N GLN A 91 -2.09 -10.92 -1.33
CA GLN A 91 -2.37 -9.49 -1.53
C GLN A 91 -1.53 -8.64 -0.58
N LEU A 92 -0.72 -7.75 -1.13
CA LEU A 92 0.14 -6.85 -0.38
C LEU A 92 -0.69 -5.75 0.28
N THR A 93 -0.19 -5.23 1.41
CA THR A 93 -0.81 -4.09 2.13
C THR A 93 -0.82 -2.77 1.35
N SER A 94 -0.16 -2.71 0.19
CA SER A 94 -0.26 -1.61 -0.77
C SER A 94 -1.50 -1.70 -1.69
N SER A 95 -2.25 -2.80 -1.67
CA SER A 95 -3.47 -2.95 -2.48
C SER A 95 -4.57 -1.97 -2.07
N VAL A 96 -5.37 -1.51 -3.04
CA VAL A 96 -6.58 -0.69 -2.83
C VAL A 96 -7.67 -1.06 -3.85
N GLU A 97 -8.89 -1.27 -3.35
CA GLU A 97 -10.08 -1.57 -4.16
C GLU A 97 -9.81 -2.55 -5.32
N ALA A 98 -9.93 -2.09 -6.58
CA ALA A 98 -9.74 -2.90 -7.78
C ALA A 98 -8.27 -3.11 -8.20
N LEU A 99 -7.32 -2.41 -7.59
CA LEU A 99 -5.89 -2.50 -7.89
C LEU A 99 -5.19 -3.26 -6.78
N SER A 100 -4.89 -4.51 -7.06
CA SER A 100 -4.19 -5.39 -6.13
C SER A 100 -2.72 -5.52 -6.53
N ASP A 101 -1.86 -5.08 -5.62
CA ASP A 101 -0.46 -5.49 -5.64
C ASP A 101 -0.38 -6.87 -4.96
N CYS A 102 0.27 -7.82 -5.59
CA CYS A 102 0.36 -9.17 -5.05
C CYS A 102 1.74 -9.80 -5.22
N VAL A 103 1.99 -10.81 -4.39
CA VAL A 103 3.01 -11.82 -4.63
C VAL A 103 2.29 -13.11 -5.01
N THR A 104 2.53 -13.60 -6.22
CA THR A 104 1.97 -14.87 -6.69
C THR A 104 2.88 -16.02 -6.32
N VAL A 105 2.29 -17.12 -5.86
CA VAL A 105 2.96 -18.40 -5.64
C VAL A 105 2.21 -19.45 -6.44
N ASP A 106 2.77 -19.87 -7.57
CA ASP A 106 2.14 -20.78 -8.52
C ASP A 106 2.90 -22.08 -8.68
N TYR A 107 2.17 -23.18 -8.83
CA TYR A 107 2.73 -24.43 -9.30
C TYR A 107 2.93 -24.39 -10.82
N VAL A 108 4.15 -24.69 -11.26
CA VAL A 108 4.49 -24.79 -12.69
C VAL A 108 4.71 -26.27 -13.02
N ALA A 109 3.70 -26.89 -13.63
CA ALA A 109 3.67 -28.34 -13.87
C ALA A 109 4.86 -28.87 -14.66
N ASN A 110 5.36 -28.09 -15.62
CA ASN A 110 6.50 -28.49 -16.46
C ASN A 110 7.82 -28.62 -15.66
N ASP A 111 7.97 -27.85 -14.59
CA ASP A 111 9.22 -27.78 -13.81
C ASP A 111 9.11 -28.55 -12.48
N GLY A 112 7.89 -28.89 -12.03
CA GLY A 112 7.64 -29.52 -10.74
C GLY A 112 7.87 -28.61 -9.52
N GLU A 113 8.13 -27.32 -9.74
CA GLU A 113 8.51 -26.34 -8.72
C GLU A 113 7.44 -25.26 -8.52
N LEU A 114 7.52 -24.57 -7.38
CA LEU A 114 6.74 -23.37 -7.10
C LEU A 114 7.48 -22.13 -7.60
N HIS A 115 6.78 -21.28 -8.34
CA HIS A 115 7.28 -20.00 -8.81
C HIS A 115 6.71 -18.88 -7.95
N VAL A 116 7.59 -18.11 -7.30
CA VAL A 116 7.23 -16.95 -6.49
C VAL A 116 7.60 -15.69 -7.26
N CYS A 117 6.65 -14.79 -7.49
CA CYS A 117 6.90 -13.56 -8.25
C CYS A 117 6.02 -12.38 -7.85
N PHE A 118 6.46 -11.17 -8.22
CA PHE A 118 5.63 -9.97 -8.13
C PHE A 118 4.59 -9.91 -9.25
N GLY A 119 3.37 -9.50 -8.88
CA GLY A 119 2.24 -9.44 -9.78
C GLY A 119 1.69 -10.82 -10.13
N ARG A 120 0.66 -10.85 -10.97
CA ARG A 120 0.05 -12.08 -11.46
C ARG A 120 0.98 -12.79 -12.44
N LEU A 121 0.94 -14.11 -12.47
CA LEU A 121 1.62 -14.88 -13.51
C LEU A 121 0.71 -14.95 -14.75
N THR A 122 1.25 -14.54 -15.90
CA THR A 122 0.59 -14.58 -17.21
C THR A 122 1.35 -15.52 -18.15
N GLU A 123 0.84 -15.72 -19.37
CA GLU A 123 1.56 -16.49 -20.41
C GLU A 123 2.94 -15.87 -20.73
N ASP A 124 3.03 -14.54 -20.70
CA ASP A 124 4.27 -13.78 -20.93
C ASP A 124 5.17 -13.69 -19.68
N GLY A 125 4.79 -14.40 -18.61
CA GLY A 125 5.49 -14.40 -17.32
C GLY A 125 4.88 -13.46 -16.29
N PRO A 126 5.63 -13.09 -15.23
CA PRO A 126 5.12 -12.25 -14.15
C PRO A 126 4.76 -10.86 -14.66
N ALA A 127 3.60 -10.34 -14.27
CA ALA A 127 3.14 -8.99 -14.59
C ALA A 127 3.92 -7.89 -13.85
N GLY A 128 4.58 -8.23 -12.72
CA GLY A 128 5.31 -7.27 -11.89
C GLY A 128 4.39 -6.32 -11.09
N LEU A 129 5.01 -5.33 -10.44
CA LEU A 129 4.31 -4.25 -9.73
C LEU A 129 4.62 -2.90 -10.37
N ALA A 130 3.62 -2.07 -10.55
CA ALA A 130 3.82 -0.68 -10.98
C ALA A 130 4.38 0.15 -9.82
N VAL A 131 5.50 0.83 -10.06
CA VAL A 131 6.16 1.69 -9.09
C VAL A 131 6.26 3.09 -9.68
N ASN A 132 5.76 4.08 -8.93
CA ASN A 132 5.92 5.49 -9.30
C ASN A 132 7.40 5.85 -9.35
N THR A 133 7.87 6.24 -10.53
CA THR A 133 9.25 6.68 -10.82
C THR A 133 9.28 8.07 -11.46
N GLN A 134 8.22 8.86 -11.30
CA GLN A 134 8.12 10.22 -11.86
C GLN A 134 9.23 11.15 -11.33
N THR A 135 9.59 11.02 -10.04
CA THR A 135 10.64 11.83 -9.41
C THR A 135 12.00 11.13 -9.42
N GLU A 136 13.08 11.91 -9.48
CA GLU A 136 14.44 11.38 -9.39
C GLU A 136 14.69 10.63 -8.07
N PHE A 137 14.12 11.14 -6.98
CA PHE A 137 14.15 10.49 -5.68
C PHE A 137 13.54 9.07 -5.72
N ASN A 138 12.37 8.94 -6.36
CA ASN A 138 11.70 7.64 -6.50
C ASN A 138 12.50 6.69 -7.41
N ARG A 139 13.04 7.18 -8.54
CA ARG A 139 13.91 6.38 -9.44
C ARG A 139 15.14 5.84 -8.72
N ASN A 140 15.88 6.73 -8.05
CA ASN A 140 17.11 6.37 -7.33
C ASN A 140 16.87 5.31 -6.25
N ARG A 141 15.71 5.33 -5.59
CA ARG A 141 15.30 4.31 -4.62
C ARG A 141 14.94 2.98 -5.27
N LEU A 142 14.24 2.99 -6.41
CA LEU A 142 13.95 1.75 -7.14
C LEU A 142 15.25 1.07 -7.61
N GLU A 143 16.12 1.82 -8.28
CA GLU A 143 17.30 1.27 -8.98
C GLU A 143 18.39 0.75 -8.04
N LYS A 144 18.64 1.43 -6.91
CA LYS A 144 19.79 1.13 -6.04
C LYS A 144 19.39 0.24 -4.85
N PRO A 145 18.66 0.73 -3.83
CA PRO A 145 18.40 -0.06 -2.63
C PRO A 145 17.42 -1.20 -2.88
N LEU A 146 16.33 -1.00 -3.63
CA LEU A 146 15.31 -2.05 -3.78
C LEU A 146 15.79 -3.19 -4.70
N GLN A 147 16.24 -2.88 -5.92
CA GLN A 147 16.78 -3.92 -6.80
C GLN A 147 18.02 -4.60 -6.22
N GLY A 148 18.92 -3.83 -5.59
CA GLY A 148 20.13 -4.37 -4.97
C GLY A 148 19.81 -5.35 -3.85
N GLU A 149 18.88 -5.00 -2.95
CA GLU A 149 18.46 -5.88 -1.86
C GLU A 149 17.80 -7.17 -2.36
N LEU A 150 16.95 -7.09 -3.37
CA LEU A 150 16.30 -8.26 -3.98
C LEU A 150 17.34 -9.17 -4.67
N LYS A 151 18.28 -8.61 -5.43
CA LYS A 151 19.36 -9.39 -6.07
C LYS A 151 20.25 -10.08 -5.03
N MET A 152 20.59 -9.41 -3.92
CA MET A 152 21.36 -10.03 -2.82
C MET A 152 20.62 -11.21 -2.16
N LYS A 153 19.28 -11.21 -2.18
CA LYS A 153 18.45 -12.33 -1.71
C LYS A 153 18.26 -13.44 -2.76
N GLY A 154 18.89 -13.29 -3.93
CA GLY A 154 18.89 -14.26 -5.02
C GLY A 154 17.60 -14.26 -5.84
N PHE A 155 16.90 -13.12 -5.93
CA PHE A 155 15.81 -12.95 -6.88
C PHE A 155 16.36 -12.56 -8.25
N GLU A 156 15.72 -13.05 -9.31
CA GLU A 156 15.86 -12.49 -10.65
C GLU A 156 15.06 -11.19 -10.69
N VAL A 157 15.70 -10.07 -11.02
CA VAL A 157 15.10 -8.74 -10.95
C VAL A 157 15.32 -7.98 -12.24
N ARG A 158 14.24 -7.44 -12.80
CA ARG A 158 14.27 -6.52 -13.95
C ARG A 158 13.26 -5.41 -13.78
N THR A 159 13.46 -4.31 -14.50
CA THR A 159 12.52 -3.20 -14.56
C THR A 159 12.21 -2.87 -16.01
N ALA A 160 10.98 -2.44 -16.30
CA ALA A 160 10.62 -1.91 -17.61
C ALA A 160 9.77 -0.64 -17.45
N PRO A 161 9.98 0.39 -18.29
CA PRO A 161 9.08 1.54 -18.30
C PRO A 161 7.67 1.09 -18.71
N GLN A 162 6.65 1.56 -17.99
CA GLN A 162 5.25 1.39 -18.38
C GLN A 162 4.77 2.66 -19.12
N ASP A 163 5.06 3.81 -18.54
CA ASP A 163 4.77 5.14 -19.09
C ASP A 163 5.73 6.19 -18.49
N ASP A 164 5.43 7.49 -18.69
CA ASP A 164 6.25 8.60 -18.19
C ASP A 164 6.27 8.73 -16.65
N ARG A 165 5.37 8.04 -15.95
CA ARG A 165 5.21 8.08 -14.50
C ARG A 165 5.65 6.79 -13.84
N ASP A 166 5.41 5.66 -14.50
CA ASP A 166 5.47 4.34 -13.89
C ASP A 166 6.55 3.43 -14.49
N THR A 167 7.20 2.67 -13.61
CA THR A 167 8.10 1.59 -13.98
C THR A 167 7.59 0.30 -13.36
N ILE A 168 7.49 -0.75 -14.17
CA ILE A 168 7.17 -2.09 -13.67
C ILE A 168 8.41 -2.70 -13.05
N LEU A 169 8.31 -3.08 -11.78
CA LEU A 169 9.27 -3.91 -11.07
C LEU A 169 8.87 -5.38 -11.18
N TYR A 170 9.72 -6.16 -11.84
CA TYR A 170 9.61 -7.61 -11.88
C TYR A 170 10.64 -8.20 -10.93
N ALA A 171 10.21 -9.11 -10.07
CA ALA A 171 11.13 -9.95 -9.32
C ALA A 171 10.54 -11.33 -9.11
N SER A 172 11.38 -12.36 -9.28
CA SER A 172 10.95 -13.76 -9.21
C SER A 172 12.02 -14.67 -8.64
N LYS A 173 11.58 -15.81 -8.09
CA LYS A 173 12.45 -16.89 -7.61
C LYS A 173 11.69 -18.21 -7.56
N ARG A 174 12.39 -19.31 -7.85
CA ARG A 174 11.85 -20.67 -7.69
C ARG A 174 12.02 -21.18 -6.26
N ALA A 175 11.07 -22.01 -5.83
CA ALA A 175 11.08 -22.65 -4.53
C ALA A 175 10.73 -24.14 -4.66
N GLY A 176 11.54 -24.98 -4.03
CA GLY A 176 11.38 -26.44 -4.14
C GLY A 176 10.24 -27.02 -3.31
N ASN A 177 9.67 -26.27 -2.36
CA ASN A 177 8.53 -26.72 -1.57
C ASN A 177 7.69 -25.54 -1.04
N VAL A 178 6.50 -25.86 -0.51
CA VAL A 178 5.51 -24.89 -0.02
C VAL A 178 6.06 -23.97 1.08
N LEU A 179 6.81 -24.51 2.04
CA LEU A 179 7.34 -23.71 3.15
C LEU A 179 8.38 -22.71 2.66
N ASP A 180 9.25 -23.13 1.76
CA ASP A 180 10.25 -22.25 1.17
C ASP A 180 9.62 -21.21 0.24
N ALA A 181 8.53 -21.56 -0.44
CA ALA A 181 7.77 -20.61 -1.26
C ALA A 181 7.15 -19.48 -0.42
N LEU A 182 6.52 -19.81 0.71
CA LEU A 182 5.95 -18.80 1.62
C LEU A 182 7.02 -17.93 2.28
N LYS A 183 8.17 -18.50 2.66
CA LYS A 183 9.33 -17.71 3.14
C LYS A 183 9.87 -16.79 2.03
N THR A 184 9.94 -17.29 0.81
CA THR A 184 10.39 -16.52 -0.35
C THR A 184 9.42 -15.37 -0.65
N ALA A 185 8.11 -15.59 -0.51
CA ALA A 185 7.11 -14.54 -0.64
C ALA A 185 7.31 -13.41 0.39
N ASN A 186 7.58 -13.76 1.65
CA ASN A 186 7.92 -12.77 2.68
C ASN A 186 9.21 -12.01 2.33
N ALA A 187 10.24 -12.72 1.88
CA ALA A 187 11.53 -12.15 1.51
C ALA A 187 11.44 -11.23 0.27
N LEU A 188 10.46 -11.47 -0.60
CA LEU A 188 10.14 -10.65 -1.76
C LEU A 188 9.36 -9.39 -1.35
N ALA A 189 8.30 -9.55 -0.54
CA ALA A 189 7.44 -8.45 -0.11
C ALA A 189 8.14 -7.46 0.84
N THR A 190 9.00 -7.94 1.73
CA THR A 190 9.61 -7.12 2.80
C THR A 190 10.42 -5.92 2.28
N PRO A 191 11.39 -6.09 1.36
CA PRO A 191 12.15 -4.97 0.82
C PRO A 191 11.24 -3.94 0.14
N PHE A 192 10.26 -4.41 -0.65
CA PHE A 192 9.32 -3.54 -1.35
C PHE A 192 8.47 -2.71 -0.38
N LEU A 193 7.80 -3.35 0.57
CA LEU A 193 6.91 -2.65 1.51
C LEU A 193 7.68 -1.76 2.49
N SER A 194 8.89 -2.15 2.88
CA SER A 194 9.73 -1.33 3.78
C SER A 194 10.25 -0.07 3.12
N GLN A 195 10.26 0.02 1.79
CA GLN A 195 10.77 1.17 1.04
C GLN A 195 9.65 1.98 0.36
N CYS A 196 8.57 1.31 -0.04
CA CYS A 196 7.52 1.85 -0.92
C CYS A 196 6.10 1.57 -0.43
N GLY A 197 5.87 0.91 0.72
CA GLY A 197 4.54 0.38 1.08
C GLY A 197 3.40 1.40 1.03
N LEU A 198 3.48 2.47 1.84
CA LEU A 198 2.42 3.49 1.86
C LEU A 198 2.36 4.33 0.59
N GLU A 199 3.52 4.55 -0.04
CA GLU A 199 3.61 5.29 -1.30
C GLU A 199 2.96 4.54 -2.47
N SER A 200 3.19 3.22 -2.54
CA SER A 200 2.56 2.35 -3.55
C SER A 200 1.06 2.28 -3.31
N ARG A 201 0.64 2.26 -2.05
CA ARG A 201 -0.78 2.34 -1.69
C ARG A 201 -1.43 3.64 -2.16
N LEU A 202 -0.79 4.77 -1.90
CA LEU A 202 -1.25 6.07 -2.40
C LEU A 202 -1.28 6.06 -3.93
N HIS A 203 -0.20 5.61 -4.57
CA HIS A 203 -0.10 5.56 -6.03
C HIS A 203 -1.20 4.70 -6.67
N ASN A 204 -1.54 3.55 -6.08
CA ASN A 204 -2.69 2.75 -6.53
C ASN A 204 -4.00 3.55 -6.39
N LEU A 205 -4.17 4.30 -5.31
CA LEU A 205 -5.35 5.13 -5.09
C LEU A 205 -5.47 6.28 -6.11
N LEU A 206 -4.34 6.92 -6.45
CA LEU A 206 -4.28 7.97 -7.48
C LEU A 206 -4.76 7.51 -8.85
N ARG A 207 -4.57 6.22 -9.17
CA ARG A 207 -4.99 5.63 -10.44
C ARG A 207 -6.50 5.30 -10.48
N GLN A 208 -7.18 5.37 -9.34
CA GLN A 208 -8.61 5.08 -9.21
C GLN A 208 -9.45 6.32 -8.90
N ARG A 209 -8.85 7.38 -8.33
CA ARG A 209 -9.58 8.51 -7.76
C ARG A 209 -8.92 9.83 -8.09
N ASP A 210 -9.66 10.69 -8.77
CA ASP A 210 -9.21 12.03 -9.18
C ASP A 210 -9.12 13.01 -8.01
N ASN A 211 -9.84 12.76 -6.92
CA ASN A 211 -9.83 13.62 -5.74
C ASN A 211 -8.70 13.30 -4.76
N VAL A 212 -7.77 12.40 -5.11
CA VAL A 212 -6.60 12.06 -4.28
C VAL A 212 -5.32 12.52 -4.98
N ALA A 213 -4.34 13.01 -4.22
CA ALA A 213 -3.05 13.42 -4.76
C ALA A 213 -1.91 13.28 -3.73
N GLU A 214 -0.69 13.01 -4.20
CA GLU A 214 0.53 13.24 -3.41
C GLU A 214 0.81 14.74 -3.37
N VAL A 215 1.04 15.31 -2.19
CA VAL A 215 1.42 16.71 -2.02
C VAL A 215 2.94 16.83 -2.03
N SER A 216 3.47 17.61 -2.97
CA SER A 216 4.87 17.96 -3.12
C SER A 216 5.02 19.48 -3.23
N ASP A 217 6.26 19.98 -3.25
CA ASP A 217 6.51 21.40 -3.46
C ASP A 217 6.00 21.89 -4.83
N ASP A 218 5.99 21.02 -5.85
CA ASP A 218 5.61 21.37 -7.22
C ASP A 218 4.09 21.61 -7.39
N ASN A 219 3.27 20.91 -6.60
CA ASN A 219 1.81 20.99 -6.67
C ASN A 219 1.16 21.59 -5.42
N LEU A 220 1.96 22.05 -4.45
CA LEU A 220 1.48 22.61 -3.18
C LEU A 220 0.40 23.70 -3.36
N ARG A 221 0.58 24.54 -4.38
CA ARG A 221 -0.35 25.62 -4.76
C ARG A 221 -1.74 25.16 -5.18
N GLU A 222 -1.97 23.87 -5.36
CA GLU A 222 -3.28 23.29 -5.66
C GLU A 222 -4.08 22.92 -4.40
N PHE A 223 -3.43 22.91 -3.24
CA PHE A 223 -4.02 22.51 -1.96
C PHE A 223 -4.09 23.68 -0.99
N VAL A 224 -3.04 24.52 -0.97
CA VAL A 224 -2.89 25.61 0.00
C VAL A 224 -2.61 26.93 -0.72
N ARG A 225 -3.09 28.02 -0.13
CA ARG A 225 -2.82 29.38 -0.60
C ARG A 225 -1.42 29.77 -0.15
N LEU A 226 -0.53 30.02 -1.13
CA LEU A 226 0.86 30.44 -0.89
C LEU A 226 1.01 31.97 -0.83
N ASP A 227 0.18 32.70 -1.59
CA ASP A 227 0.23 34.16 -1.71
C ASP A 227 -1.17 34.80 -1.56
N ASP A 228 -1.24 36.13 -1.46
CA ASP A 228 -2.49 36.90 -1.37
C ASP A 228 -3.34 36.89 -2.66
N ALA A 229 -3.06 36.03 -3.64
CA ALA A 229 -3.87 35.89 -4.84
C ALA A 229 -5.35 35.53 -4.50
N PRO A 230 -6.33 36.31 -4.98
CA PRO A 230 -7.73 35.92 -4.86
C PRO A 230 -8.01 34.74 -5.78
N ARG A 231 -8.61 33.67 -5.24
CA ARG A 231 -9.14 32.58 -6.05
C ARG A 231 -10.39 32.02 -5.41
N ASP A 232 -11.46 32.03 -6.19
CA ASP A 232 -12.70 31.30 -5.94
C ASP A 232 -12.59 29.80 -6.30
N ALA A 233 -11.36 29.26 -6.39
CA ALA A 233 -11.06 28.02 -7.11
C ALA A 233 -10.19 27.02 -6.33
N TYR A 234 -9.97 27.23 -5.02
CA TYR A 234 -9.30 26.22 -4.20
C TYR A 234 -10.32 25.19 -3.70
N PRO A 235 -10.08 23.88 -3.89
CA PRO A 235 -10.97 22.87 -3.34
C PRO A 235 -10.85 22.83 -1.82
N ASP A 236 -11.95 22.48 -1.16
CA ASP A 236 -11.90 22.07 0.24
C ASP A 236 -11.07 20.80 0.35
N THR A 237 -10.07 20.83 1.22
CA THR A 237 -8.96 19.90 1.18
C THR A 237 -8.65 19.32 2.56
N VAL A 238 -8.44 18.01 2.59
CA VAL A 238 -7.86 17.28 3.73
C VAL A 238 -6.46 16.85 3.34
N VAL A 239 -5.44 17.32 4.08
CA VAL A 239 -4.06 16.88 3.89
C VAL A 239 -3.68 15.94 5.04
N VAL A 240 -3.21 14.74 4.69
CA VAL A 240 -2.61 13.78 5.61
C VAL A 240 -1.10 13.90 5.49
N ALA A 241 -0.45 14.38 6.55
CA ALA A 241 1.00 14.33 6.65
C ALA A 241 1.41 12.96 7.21
N ALA A 242 2.14 12.20 6.41
CA ALA A 242 2.51 10.82 6.67
C ALA A 242 4.01 10.62 6.47
N THR A 243 4.52 9.44 6.82
CA THR A 243 5.83 8.98 6.32
C THR A 243 5.64 7.62 5.67
N ARG A 244 6.46 7.34 4.66
CA ARG A 244 6.25 6.16 3.79
C ARG A 244 6.31 4.81 4.52
N VAL A 245 7.06 4.77 5.61
CA VAL A 245 7.38 3.53 6.36
C VAL A 245 6.78 3.52 7.77
N CYS A 246 6.14 4.62 8.19
CA CYS A 246 5.52 4.67 9.51
C CYS A 246 4.28 3.80 9.53
N ARG A 247 4.27 2.90 10.49
CA ARG A 247 3.17 1.97 10.64
C ARG A 247 1.92 2.60 11.27
N ARG A 248 2.04 3.69 12.05
CA ARG A 248 0.86 4.50 12.42
C ARG A 248 0.22 5.09 11.16
N CYS A 249 1.03 5.59 10.23
CA CYS A 249 0.52 6.10 8.95
C CYS A 249 -0.18 5.01 8.16
N ALA A 250 0.43 3.82 8.03
CA ALA A 250 -0.17 2.71 7.30
C ALA A 250 -1.51 2.22 7.88
N ALA A 251 -1.64 2.19 9.22
CA ALA A 251 -2.87 1.78 9.90
C ALA A 251 -4.03 2.76 9.62
N GLU A 252 -3.79 4.06 9.81
CA GLU A 252 -4.83 5.06 9.64
C GLU A 252 -5.15 5.36 8.16
N PHE A 253 -4.19 5.16 7.24
CA PHE A 253 -4.38 5.44 5.81
C PHE A 253 -5.54 4.68 5.18
N SER A 254 -5.84 3.47 5.67
CA SER A 254 -6.96 2.66 5.16
C SER A 254 -8.28 3.41 5.23
N TRP A 255 -8.61 4.04 6.35
CA TRP A 255 -9.88 4.75 6.47
C TRP A 255 -9.72 6.24 6.11
N LEU A 256 -8.61 6.89 6.48
CA LEU A 256 -8.36 8.31 6.22
C LEU A 256 -8.27 8.65 4.74
N SER A 257 -7.51 7.84 4.00
CA SER A 257 -7.26 8.11 2.58
C SER A 257 -8.13 7.23 1.70
N VAL A 258 -8.26 5.93 1.99
CA VAL A 258 -9.06 5.02 1.13
C VAL A 258 -10.56 5.03 1.49
N GLY A 259 -10.96 5.07 2.76
CA GLY A 259 -12.38 5.15 3.11
C GLY A 259 -12.98 6.53 2.78
N LEU A 260 -12.42 7.55 3.41
CA LEU A 260 -12.99 8.89 3.44
C LEU A 260 -12.99 9.59 2.07
N SER A 261 -11.96 9.39 1.23
CA SER A 261 -11.97 9.98 -0.12
C SER A 261 -12.98 9.35 -1.08
N LYS A 262 -13.48 8.16 -0.76
CA LYS A 262 -14.62 7.55 -1.46
C LYS A 262 -15.94 8.16 -1.04
N GLU A 263 -16.09 8.38 0.26
CA GLU A 263 -17.31 8.93 0.87
C GLU A 263 -17.49 10.42 0.58
N ARG A 264 -16.38 11.15 0.39
CA ARG A 264 -16.35 12.60 0.15
C ARG A 264 -15.67 12.94 -1.19
N PRO A 265 -16.29 12.60 -2.33
CA PRO A 265 -15.74 12.94 -3.65
C PRO A 265 -15.71 14.46 -3.91
N ASP A 266 -16.43 15.25 -3.11
CA ASP A 266 -16.44 16.71 -3.12
C ASP A 266 -15.17 17.34 -2.52
N LEU A 267 -14.41 16.59 -1.71
CA LEU A 267 -13.18 17.06 -1.07
C LEU A 267 -11.95 16.55 -1.81
N LYS A 268 -10.88 17.35 -1.83
CA LYS A 268 -9.55 16.93 -2.29
C LYS A 268 -8.74 16.35 -1.13
N PHE A 269 -8.12 15.19 -1.34
CA PHE A 269 -7.32 14.49 -0.35
C PHE A 269 -5.85 14.51 -0.76
N GLY A 270 -5.05 15.28 -0.03
CA GLY A 270 -3.60 15.34 -0.20
C GLY A 270 -2.89 14.38 0.76
N THR A 271 -1.87 13.65 0.31
CA THR A 271 -0.92 12.97 1.21
C THR A 271 0.47 13.57 1.04
N ALA A 272 1.01 14.15 2.11
CA ALA A 272 2.37 14.69 2.13
C ALA A 272 3.32 13.71 2.84
N PHE A 273 4.31 13.18 2.11
CA PHE A 273 5.34 12.33 2.72
C PHE A 273 6.45 13.17 3.36
N MET A 274 6.45 13.25 4.68
CA MET A 274 7.35 14.12 5.45
C MET A 274 8.82 13.67 5.41
N ASP A 275 9.06 12.40 5.03
CA ASP A 275 10.39 11.84 4.82
C ASP A 275 10.91 12.02 3.39
N LYS A 276 10.15 12.69 2.50
CA LYS A 276 10.65 13.21 1.22
C LYS A 276 11.18 14.65 1.37
N PRO A 277 12.05 15.12 0.46
CA PRO A 277 12.42 16.53 0.37
C PRO A 277 11.22 17.38 -0.05
N SER A 278 10.68 18.19 0.86
CA SER A 278 9.53 19.08 0.63
C SER A 278 9.69 20.37 1.46
N GLN A 279 10.57 21.25 1.00
CA GLN A 279 10.96 22.43 1.76
C GLN A 279 9.85 23.49 1.81
N GLN A 280 9.14 23.69 0.70
CA GLN A 280 8.03 24.64 0.65
C GLN A 280 6.87 24.15 1.51
N PHE A 281 6.51 22.87 1.40
CA PHE A 281 5.50 22.26 2.27
C PHE A 281 5.85 22.43 3.74
N LYS A 282 7.06 22.04 4.16
CA LYS A 282 7.49 22.15 5.57
C LYS A 282 7.48 23.59 6.05
N ARG A 283 7.95 24.54 5.24
CA ARG A 283 7.96 25.97 5.61
C ARG A 283 6.55 26.52 5.76
N LYS A 284 5.67 26.30 4.78
CA LYS A 284 4.29 26.81 4.79
C LYS A 284 3.46 26.13 5.86
N VAL A 285 3.45 24.80 5.87
CA VAL A 285 2.54 24.03 6.70
C VAL A 285 3.06 23.91 8.12
N LEU A 286 4.30 23.45 8.36
CA LEU A 286 4.81 23.32 9.72
C LEU A 286 5.27 24.66 10.31
N GLY A 287 5.80 25.55 9.47
CA GLY A 287 6.37 26.82 9.93
C GLY A 287 5.36 27.96 10.09
N ALA A 288 4.26 27.95 9.33
CA ALA A 288 3.26 29.02 9.38
C ALA A 288 1.88 28.52 9.81
N ASP A 289 1.27 27.59 9.08
CA ASP A 289 -0.11 27.17 9.33
C ASP A 289 -0.25 26.39 10.65
N CYS A 290 0.70 25.48 10.91
CA CYS A 290 0.80 24.68 12.13
C CYS A 290 1.96 25.16 13.01
N GLY A 291 2.14 26.48 13.17
CA GLY A 291 3.36 27.08 13.75
C GLY A 291 3.75 26.66 15.18
N ASP A 292 2.90 25.95 15.90
CA ASP A 292 3.20 25.33 17.20
C ASP A 292 3.68 23.87 17.11
N VAL A 293 3.66 23.29 15.91
CA VAL A 293 4.26 21.99 15.60
C VAL A 293 5.76 22.17 15.47
N SER A 294 6.51 21.54 16.38
CA SER A 294 7.97 21.58 16.35
C SER A 294 8.49 21.03 15.03
N VAL A 295 9.19 21.87 14.26
CA VAL A 295 9.94 21.45 13.05
C VAL A 295 10.97 20.37 13.40
N SER A 296 11.45 20.34 14.65
CA SER A 296 12.40 19.34 15.18
C SER A 296 11.73 18.06 15.74
N GLY A 297 10.39 17.94 15.71
CA GLY A 297 9.72 16.78 16.29
C GLY A 297 8.19 16.80 16.17
N PHE A 298 7.68 16.54 14.96
CA PHE A 298 6.28 16.19 14.73
C PHE A 298 6.08 14.66 14.81
N VAL A 299 4.85 14.22 15.06
CA VAL A 299 4.47 12.80 15.00
C VAL A 299 3.47 12.58 13.87
N ALA A 300 3.79 11.65 12.96
CA ALA A 300 2.93 11.26 11.86
C ALA A 300 2.17 9.95 12.18
N PRO A 301 0.95 9.74 11.64
CA PRO A 301 0.24 10.63 10.73
C PRO A 301 -0.47 11.75 11.51
N PHE A 302 -0.67 12.89 10.85
CA PHE A 302 -1.52 13.96 11.35
C PHE A 302 -2.33 14.54 10.19
N VAL A 303 -3.47 15.14 10.50
CA VAL A 303 -4.44 15.62 9.52
C VAL A 303 -4.52 17.13 9.58
N ILE A 304 -4.67 17.77 8.42
CA ILE A 304 -4.74 19.23 8.27
C ILE A 304 -5.90 19.55 7.34
N LEU A 305 -6.73 20.51 7.73
CA LEU A 305 -7.89 20.93 6.96
C LEU A 305 -7.63 22.31 6.36
N TYR A 306 -7.91 22.42 5.07
CA TYR A 306 -7.90 23.66 4.32
C TYR A 306 -9.27 23.90 3.70
N LYS A 307 -9.85 25.07 3.92
CA LYS A 307 -11.08 25.51 3.28
C LYS A 307 -10.75 26.59 2.28
N ASN A 308 -11.07 26.39 1.01
CA ASN A 308 -10.64 27.29 -0.07
C ASN A 308 -9.14 27.66 0.02
N GLY A 309 -8.28 26.67 0.31
CA GLY A 309 -6.83 26.86 0.42
C GLY A 309 -6.36 27.60 1.69
N VAL A 310 -7.27 27.97 2.58
CA VAL A 310 -6.96 28.64 3.86
C VAL A 310 -6.98 27.62 4.99
N PHE A 311 -5.90 27.57 5.77
CA PHE A 311 -5.77 26.70 6.94
C PHE A 311 -6.95 26.90 7.92
N GLN A 312 -7.50 25.80 8.42
CA GLN A 312 -8.58 25.82 9.41
C GLN A 312 -8.11 25.21 10.74
N GLU A 313 -7.72 23.94 10.70
CA GLU A 313 -7.40 23.16 11.89
C GLU A 313 -6.51 21.96 11.52
N TYR A 314 -5.72 21.48 12.47
CA TYR A 314 -4.98 20.23 12.33
C TYR A 314 -5.22 19.32 13.56
N LEU A 315 -4.88 18.04 13.45
CA LEU A 315 -5.05 17.05 14.52
C LEU A 315 -3.90 16.04 14.60
N ALA A 316 -3.50 15.67 15.83
CA ALA A 316 -2.53 14.61 16.17
C ALA A 316 -1.07 14.89 15.79
N THR A 317 -0.58 16.10 16.04
CA THR A 317 0.79 16.52 15.69
C THR A 317 1.81 16.27 16.79
N LYS A 318 1.36 16.08 18.04
CA LYS A 318 2.25 15.91 19.21
C LYS A 318 2.47 14.44 19.57
N ARG A 319 3.51 14.17 20.38
CA ARG A 319 3.92 12.81 20.75
C ARG A 319 3.02 12.14 21.77
N ASP A 320 2.44 12.96 22.65
CA ASP A 320 1.47 12.62 23.69
C ASP A 320 0.02 12.59 23.18
N GLU A 321 -0.22 13.00 21.94
CA GLU A 321 -1.52 12.86 21.28
C GLU A 321 -1.69 11.46 20.68
N ASP A 322 -2.92 10.95 20.76
CA ASP A 322 -3.32 9.76 20.02
C ASP A 322 -3.29 10.04 18.51
N PRO A 323 -3.02 9.01 17.68
CA PRO A 323 -3.13 9.16 16.23
C PRO A 323 -4.54 9.65 15.82
N PRO A 324 -4.66 10.27 14.64
CA PRO A 324 -5.95 10.70 14.13
C PRO A 324 -6.89 9.50 14.07
N HIS A 325 -7.99 9.57 14.83
CA HIS A 325 -9.02 8.54 14.86
C HIS A 325 -10.29 9.02 14.15
N GLU A 326 -11.06 8.07 13.65
CA GLU A 326 -12.16 8.32 12.71
C GLU A 326 -13.18 9.35 13.20
N ALA A 327 -13.67 9.21 14.43
CA ALA A 327 -14.68 10.10 14.98
C ALA A 327 -14.24 11.58 15.01
N ALA A 328 -13.00 11.86 15.45
CA ALA A 328 -12.50 13.23 15.52
C ALA A 328 -12.29 13.85 14.14
N VAL A 329 -11.78 13.10 13.17
CA VAL A 329 -11.59 13.62 11.81
C VAL A 329 -12.93 13.87 11.13
N ARG A 330 -13.90 12.97 11.29
CA ARG A 330 -15.28 13.17 10.79
C ARG A 330 -15.92 14.40 11.42
N ALA A 331 -15.74 14.61 12.73
CA ALA A 331 -16.25 15.79 13.42
C ALA A 331 -15.64 17.10 12.87
N LEU A 332 -14.32 17.12 12.63
CA LEU A 332 -13.64 18.27 12.01
C LEU A 332 -14.15 18.54 10.59
N ILE A 333 -14.30 17.50 9.78
CA ILE A 333 -14.85 17.62 8.43
C ILE A 333 -16.29 18.17 8.47
N GLY A 334 -17.13 17.65 9.36
CA GLY A 334 -18.49 18.16 9.55
C GLY A 334 -18.52 19.64 9.96
N LYS A 335 -17.60 20.05 10.85
CA LYS A 335 -17.47 21.43 11.33
C LYS A 335 -17.12 22.42 10.21
N TYR A 336 -16.20 22.07 9.30
CA TYR A 336 -15.68 23.01 8.31
C TYR A 336 -16.26 22.86 6.90
N PHE A 337 -16.59 21.63 6.51
CA PHE A 337 -17.05 21.28 5.16
C PHE A 337 -18.52 20.81 5.13
N GLY A 338 -19.19 20.78 6.28
CA GLY A 338 -20.56 20.29 6.41
C GLY A 338 -20.68 18.76 6.46
N CYS A 339 -21.86 18.30 6.86
CA CYS A 339 -22.24 16.89 6.81
C CYS A 339 -22.55 16.51 5.36
N GLY A 340 -21.76 15.60 4.81
CA GLY A 340 -22.07 14.91 3.54
C GLY A 340 -23.08 13.79 3.77
#